data_AF-A0A2E3AAX2-F1
#
_entry.id   AF-A0A2E3AAX2-F1
#
_cell.length_a   1.000
_cell.length_b   1.000
_cell.length_c   1.000
_cell.angle_alpha   90.00
_cell.angle_beta   90.00
_cell.angle_gamma   90.00
#
_symmetry.space_group_name_H-M   'P 1'
#
loop_
_entity.id
_entity.type
_entity.pdbx_description
1 polymer ?
#
loop_
_entity_poly.entity_id
_entity_poly.type
_entity_poly.pdbx_seq_one_letter_code
_entity_poly.pdbx_strand_id
1 'polypeptide(L)'
;MSKNNVSFSWAFKEFIWPRRKIVSFGLFLIIVRSLSGLVLPYASKNLIDEVIPSKDTEALTILLIAVCTALLFQSISSFSLTRLLSVEAQHLISILRAKVQEKLLTLPVSFFDNNKSGA
;
A
#
# COMPACT_ATOMS: atom_id res chain seq x y z
N MET A 1 -25.58 19.75 25.33
CA MET A 1 -24.81 19.37 24.12
C MET A 1 -23.68 18.44 24.54
N SER A 2 -23.85 17.12 24.33
CA SER A 2 -22.86 16.11 24.69
C SER A 2 -21.67 16.18 23.72
N LYS A 3 -20.47 16.44 24.25
CA LYS A 3 -19.21 16.34 23.50
C LYS A 3 -19.00 14.87 23.12
N ASN A 4 -19.38 14.50 21.90
CA ASN A 4 -18.99 13.23 21.32
C ASN A 4 -17.47 13.26 21.11
N ASN A 5 -16.75 12.71 22.10
CA ASN A 5 -15.34 12.42 21.99
C ASN A 5 -15.18 11.47 20.79
N VAL A 6 -14.63 11.99 19.69
CA VAL A 6 -14.25 11.20 18.52
C VAL A 6 -13.17 10.21 18.95
N SER A 7 -13.62 9.04 19.42
CA SER A 7 -12.76 7.96 19.86
C SER A 7 -12.08 7.34 18.64
N PHE A 8 -10.81 6.97 18.79
CA PHE A 8 -10.01 6.30 17.75
C PHE A 8 -10.73 5.07 17.19
N SER A 9 -11.51 4.38 18.03
CA SER A 9 -12.32 3.23 17.64
C SER A 9 -13.50 3.59 16.72
N TRP A 10 -14.12 4.76 16.92
CA TRP A 10 -15.18 5.26 16.04
C TRP A 10 -14.61 5.66 14.68
N ALA A 11 -13.48 6.38 14.65
CA ALA A 11 -12.80 6.74 13.40
C ALA A 11 -12.34 5.48 12.62
N PHE A 12 -11.78 4.48 13.31
CA PHE A 12 -11.38 3.23 12.67
C PHE A 12 -12.59 2.52 12.03
N LYS A 13 -13.73 2.46 12.73
CA LYS A 13 -14.95 1.85 12.20
C LYS A 13 -15.54 2.67 11.05
N GLU A 14 -15.50 3.99 11.11
CA GLU A 14 -16.07 4.83 10.05
C GLU A 14 -15.21 4.85 8.77
N PHE A 15 -13.88 4.85 8.90
CA PHE A 15 -12.97 4.99 7.75
C PHE A 15 -12.46 3.64 7.19
N ILE A 16 -12.18 2.66 8.05
CA ILE A 16 -11.56 1.37 7.62
C ILE A 16 -12.61 0.32 7.30
N TRP A 17 -13.75 0.33 8.01
CA TRP A 17 -14.83 -0.63 7.76
C TRP A 17 -15.46 -0.54 6.35
N PRO A 18 -15.75 0.64 5.77
CA PRO A 18 -16.29 0.72 4.42
C PRO A 18 -15.30 0.25 3.35
N ARG A 19 -13.99 0.35 3.61
CA ARG A 19 -12.92 -0.07 2.69
C ARG A 19 -12.32 -1.44 3.03
N ARG A 20 -12.99 -2.24 3.87
CA ARG A 20 -12.49 -3.54 4.37
C ARG A 20 -12.06 -4.50 3.25
N LYS A 21 -12.72 -4.49 2.09
CA LYS A 21 -12.32 -5.32 0.93
C LYS A 21 -10.95 -4.91 0.38
N ILE A 22 -10.70 -3.62 0.20
CA ILE A 22 -9.44 -3.08 -0.31
C ILE A 22 -8.31 -3.27 0.72
N VAL A 23 -8.60 -3.02 2.00
CA VAL A 23 -7.63 -3.21 3.10
C VAL A 23 -7.27 -4.69 3.25
N SER A 24 -8.26 -5.59 3.23
CA SER A 24 -8.01 -7.04 3.31
C SER A 24 -7.23 -7.55 2.10
N PHE A 25 -7.53 -7.07 0.90
CA PHE A 25 -6.79 -7.42 -0.30
C PHE A 25 -5.35 -6.87 -0.27
N GLY A 26 -5.17 -5.63 0.18
CA GLY A 26 -3.85 -5.03 0.38
C GLY A 26 -3.03 -5.78 1.42
N LEU A 27 -3.64 -6.18 2.54
CA LEU A 27 -2.99 -6.98 3.57
C LEU A 27 -2.59 -8.37 3.04
N PHE A 28 -3.46 -9.01 2.27
CA PHE A 28 -3.15 -10.28 1.61
C PHE A 28 -1.96 -10.14 0.65
N LEU A 29 -1.95 -9.09 -0.18
CA LEU A 29 -0.83 -8.79 -1.08
C LEU A 29 0.47 -8.51 -0.34
N ILE A 30 0.43 -7.86 0.83
CA ILE A 30 1.60 -7.63 1.69
C ILE A 30 2.17 -8.96 2.19
N ILE A 31 1.30 -9.88 2.64
CA ILE A 31 1.72 -11.20 3.11
C ILE A 31 2.40 -11.97 1.97
N VAL A 32 1.76 -12.03 0.80
CA VAL A 32 2.32 -12.70 -0.39
C VAL A 32 3.66 -12.08 -0.77
N ARG A 33 3.74 -10.75 -0.86
CA ARG A 33 4.99 -10.02 -1.15
C ARG A 33 6.08 -10.34 -0.13
N SER A 34 5.74 -10.42 1.15
CA SER A 34 6.68 -10.68 2.23
C SER A 34 7.20 -12.12 2.15
N LEU A 35 6.33 -13.09 1.92
CA LEU A 35 6.70 -14.50 1.74
C LEU A 35 7.57 -14.69 0.49
N SER A 36 7.22 -14.05 -0.63
CA SER A 36 8.06 -14.06 -1.83
C SER A 36 9.45 -13.45 -1.59
N GLY A 37 9.56 -12.46 -0.69
CA GLY A 37 10.85 -11.87 -0.32
C GLY A 37 11.75 -12.81 0.47
N LEU A 38 11.18 -13.79 1.17
CA LEU A 38 11.93 -14.84 1.88
C LEU A 38 12.42 -15.96 0.94
N VAL A 39 11.97 -15.99 -0.31
CA VAL A 39 12.47 -16.93 -1.31
C VAL A 39 13.94 -16.68 -1.61
N LEU A 40 14.40 -15.43 -1.59
CA LEU A 40 15.81 -15.07 -1.80
C LEU A 40 16.76 -15.76 -0.79
N PRO A 41 16.63 -15.57 0.53
CA PRO A 41 17.50 -16.22 1.49
C PRO A 41 17.36 -17.75 1.49
N TYR A 42 16.17 -18.29 1.26
CA TYR A 42 15.96 -19.74 1.13
C TYR A 42 16.68 -20.31 -0.09
N ALA A 43 16.56 -19.64 -1.24
CA ALA A 43 17.25 -20.03 -2.47
C ALA A 43 18.76 -19.85 -2.34
N SER A 44 19.25 -18.80 -1.66
CA SER A 44 20.68 -18.63 -1.36
C SER A 44 21.21 -19.76 -0.48
N LYS A 45 20.42 -20.24 0.49
CA LYS A 45 20.79 -21.40 1.30
C LYS A 45 20.92 -22.66 0.44
N ASN A 46 19.90 -23.02 -0.34
CA ASN A 46 19.95 -24.20 -1.22
C ASN A 46 21.07 -24.10 -2.27
N LEU A 47 21.33 -22.91 -2.80
CA LEU A 47 22.41 -22.68 -3.74
C LEU A 47 23.78 -22.94 -3.10
N ILE A 48 24.02 -22.42 -1.89
CA ILE A 48 25.30 -22.58 -1.18
C ILE A 48 25.50 -24.02 -0.66
N ASP A 49 24.44 -24.64 -0.13
CA ASP A 49 24.54 -25.90 0.60
C ASP A 49 24.43 -27.15 -0.31
N GLU A 50 23.64 -27.10 -1.39
CA GLU A 50 23.40 -28.28 -2.25
C GLU A 50 23.99 -28.13 -3.65
N VAL A 51 23.89 -26.94 -4.25
CA VAL A 51 24.24 -26.74 -5.66
C VAL A 51 25.74 -26.49 -5.87
N ILE A 52 26.37 -25.67 -5.02
CA ILE A 52 27.82 -25.41 -5.07
C ILE A 52 28.65 -26.68 -4.80
N PRO A 53 28.33 -27.51 -3.78
CA PRO A 53 29.11 -28.73 -3.51
C PRO A 53 28.90 -29.82 -4.55
N SER A 54 27.66 -29.99 -5.04
CA SER A 54 27.29 -31.04 -6.00
C SER A 54 27.68 -30.71 -7.45
N LYS A 55 28.06 -29.45 -7.75
CA LYS A 55 28.34 -28.91 -9.10
C LYS A 55 27.23 -29.19 -10.12
N ASP A 56 26.01 -29.38 -9.65
CA ASP A 56 24.88 -29.73 -10.49
C ASP A 56 24.32 -28.47 -11.17
N THR A 57 24.71 -28.28 -12.43
CA THR A 57 24.30 -27.15 -13.27
C THR A 57 22.80 -27.18 -13.61
N GLU A 58 22.16 -28.35 -13.54
CA GLU A 58 20.74 -28.50 -13.84
C GLU A 58 19.90 -28.00 -12.65
N ALA A 59 20.26 -28.42 -11.43
CA ALA A 59 19.68 -27.91 -10.19
C ALA A 59 19.86 -26.40 -10.03
N LEU A 60 21.03 -25.86 -10.42
CA LEU A 60 21.30 -24.42 -10.43
C LEU A 60 20.32 -23.66 -11.33
N THR A 61 20.11 -24.17 -12.55
CA THR A 61 19.26 -23.51 -13.56
C THR A 61 17.80 -23.53 -13.13
N ILE A 62 17.31 -24.64 -12.57
CA ILE A 62 15.94 -24.75 -12.02
C ILE A 62 15.74 -23.76 -10.87
N LEU A 63 16.69 -23.68 -9.93
CA LEU A 63 16.62 -22.77 -8.80
C LEU A 63 16.62 -21.31 -9.26
N LEU A 64 17.44 -20.96 -10.24
CA LEU A 64 17.51 -19.61 -10.81
C LEU A 64 16.19 -19.22 -11.50
N ILE A 65 15.58 -20.12 -12.28
CA ILE A 65 14.28 -19.90 -12.91
C ILE A 65 13.18 -19.72 -11.85
N ALA A 66 13.18 -20.54 -10.79
CA ALA A 66 12.22 -20.43 -9.69
C ALA A 66 12.34 -19.08 -8.96
N VAL A 67 13.56 -18.61 -8.69
CA VAL A 67 13.79 -17.30 -8.05
C VAL A 67 13.37 -16.17 -8.98
N CYS A 68 13.76 -16.20 -10.25
CA CYS A 68 13.38 -15.18 -11.23
C CYS A 68 11.85 -15.05 -11.35
N THR A 69 11.14 -16.18 -11.45
CA THR A 69 9.67 -16.17 -11.51
C THR A 69 9.06 -15.63 -10.21
N ALA A 70 9.56 -16.04 -9.04
CA ALA A 70 9.12 -15.51 -7.75
C ALA A 70 9.32 -13.99 -7.64
N LEU A 71 10.46 -13.47 -8.09
CA LEU A 71 10.76 -12.02 -8.08
C LEU A 71 9.87 -11.23 -9.04
N LEU A 72 9.54 -11.80 -10.20
CA LEU A 72 8.58 -11.19 -11.13
C LEU A 72 7.19 -11.07 -10.50
N PHE A 73 6.67 -12.15 -9.91
CA PHE A 73 5.39 -12.12 -9.20
C PHE A 73 5.39 -11.16 -8.02
N GLN A 74 6.48 -11.12 -7.25
CA GLN A 74 6.65 -10.20 -6.13
C GLN A 74 6.62 -8.74 -6.61
N SER A 75 7.32 -8.42 -7.70
CA SER A 75 7.42 -7.07 -8.26
C SER A 75 6.09 -6.59 -8.81
N ILE A 76 5.37 -7.44 -9.55
CA ILE A 76 4.02 -7.13 -10.07
C ILE A 76 3.06 -6.88 -8.90
N SER A 77 3.09 -7.73 -7.88
CA SER A 77 2.23 -7.58 -6.69
C SER A 77 2.54 -6.28 -5.95
N SER A 78 3.83 -5.96 -5.76
CA SER A 78 4.28 -4.73 -5.10
C SER A 78 3.90 -3.48 -5.90
N PHE A 79 4.06 -3.51 -7.22
CA PHE A 79 3.65 -2.43 -8.10
C PHE A 79 2.14 -2.21 -8.07
N SER A 80 1.36 -3.28 -8.16
CA SER A 80 -0.11 -3.21 -8.13
C SER A 80 -0.61 -2.65 -6.80
N LEU A 81 -0.06 -3.12 -5.67
CA LEU A 81 -0.37 -2.59 -4.33
C LEU A 81 -0.08 -1.08 -4.24
N THR A 82 1.09 -0.66 -4.70
CA THR A 82 1.52 0.75 -4.63
C THR A 82 0.67 1.63 -5.54
N ARG A 83 0.37 1.16 -6.75
CA ARG A 83 -0.48 1.88 -7.70
C ARG A 83 -1.90 2.04 -7.17
N LEU A 84 -2.48 0.99 -6.59
CA LEU A 84 -3.83 1.02 -6.04
C LEU A 84 -3.92 2.01 -4.87
N LEU A 85 -2.94 2.00 -3.96
CA LEU A 85 -2.89 2.94 -2.84
C LEU A 85 -2.66 4.39 -3.29
N SER A 86 -1.70 4.63 -4.18
CA SER A 86 -1.34 5.98 -4.62
C SER A 86 -2.45 6.64 -5.46
N VAL A 87 -3.09 5.90 -6.37
CA VAL A 87 -4.16 6.45 -7.21
C VAL A 87 -5.40 6.76 -6.37
N GLU A 88 -5.81 5.87 -5.46
CA GLU A 88 -6.91 6.11 -4.54
C GLU A 88 -6.65 7.32 -3.63
N ALA A 89 -5.43 7.45 -3.12
CA ALA A 89 -5.04 8.59 -2.29
C ALA A 89 -5.09 9.91 -3.07
N GLN A 90 -4.54 9.94 -4.29
CA GLN A 90 -4.58 11.15 -5.13
C GLN A 90 -6.01 11.53 -5.54
N HIS A 91 -6.86 10.54 -5.84
CA HIS A 91 -8.26 10.78 -6.14
C HIS A 91 -8.99 11.40 -4.94
N LEU A 92 -8.76 10.87 -3.74
CA LEU A 92 -9.31 11.44 -2.51
C LEU A 92 -8.84 12.89 -2.28
N ILE A 93 -7.55 13.17 -2.49
CA ILE A 93 -6.98 14.53 -2.37
C ILE A 93 -7.64 15.48 -3.38
N SER A 94 -7.89 15.03 -4.61
CA SER A 94 -8.56 15.82 -5.64
C SER A 94 -9.98 16.21 -5.23
N ILE A 95 -10.77 15.24 -4.74
CA ILE A 95 -12.13 15.49 -4.24
C ILE A 95 -12.10 16.44 -3.04
N LEU A 96 -11.15 16.23 -2.11
CA LEU A 96 -11.03 17.09 -0.94
C LEU A 96 -10.75 18.54 -1.33
N ARG A 97 -9.83 18.76 -2.29
CA ARG A 97 -9.50 20.09 -2.79
C ARG A 97 -10.72 20.77 -3.42
N ALA A 98 -11.47 20.04 -4.25
CA ALA A 98 -12.70 20.56 -4.86
C ALA A 98 -13.74 20.97 -3.81
N LYS A 99 -13.98 20.12 -2.79
CA LYS A 99 -14.91 20.43 -1.70
C LYS A 99 -14.47 21.62 -0.85
N VAL A 100 -13.17 21.73 -0.55
CA VAL A 100 -12.62 22.86 0.19
C VAL A 100 -12.82 24.16 -0.61
N GLN A 101 -12.53 24.13 -1.91
CA GLN A 101 -12.73 25.28 -2.79
C GLN A 101 -14.20 25.70 -2.87
N GLU A 102 -15.11 24.75 -3.09
CA GLU A 102 -16.56 25.00 -3.09
C GLU A 102 -17.01 25.62 -1.77
N LYS A 103 -16.56 25.05 -0.64
CA LYS A 103 -16.92 25.57 0.68
C LYS A 103 -16.40 26.99 0.89
N LEU A 104 -15.17 27.29 0.48
CA LEU A 104 -14.59 28.62 0.57
C LEU A 104 -15.42 29.65 -0.22
N LEU A 105 -15.86 29.31 -1.43
CA LEU A 105 -16.69 30.21 -2.26
C LEU A 105 -18.06 30.50 -1.66
N THR A 106 -18.58 29.64 -0.78
CA THR A 106 -19.86 29.84 -0.08
C THR A 106 -19.74 30.64 1.23
N LEU A 107 -18.54 31.00 1.67
CA LEU A 107 -18.35 31.74 2.92
C LEU A 107 -18.60 33.25 2.72
N PRO A 108 -19.19 33.93 3.72
CA PRO A 108 -19.39 35.38 3.67
C PRO A 108 -18.05 36.12 3.69
N VAL A 109 -18.03 37.33 3.11
CA VAL A 109 -16.83 38.17 2.97
C VAL A 109 -16.15 38.42 4.33
N SER A 110 -16.90 38.49 5.43
CA SER A 110 -16.38 38.65 6.79
C SER A 110 -15.45 37.53 7.26
N PHE A 111 -15.53 36.34 6.65
CA PHE A 111 -14.59 35.25 6.90
C PHE A 111 -13.21 35.55 6.31
N PHE A 112 -13.18 36.18 5.14
CA PHE A 112 -11.95 36.55 4.42
C PHE A 112 -11.30 37.81 4.98
N ASP A 113 -12.07 38.70 5.63
CA ASP A 113 -11.51 39.84 6.36
C ASP A 113 -10.75 39.41 7.63
N ASN A 114 -11.18 38.30 8.26
CA ASN A 114 -10.56 37.77 9.49
C ASN A 114 -9.52 36.68 9.26
N ASN A 115 -9.44 36.09 8.04
CA ASN A 115 -8.50 35.02 7.71
C ASN A 115 -7.65 35.41 6.50
N LYS A 116 -6.33 35.36 6.64
CA LYS A 116 -5.40 35.69 5.55
C LYS A 116 -5.52 34.68 4.41
N SER A 117 -5.58 35.17 3.17
CA SER A 117 -5.76 34.41 1.93
C SER A 117 -4.64 33.40 1.57
N GLY A 118 -3.68 33.17 2.47
CA GLY A 118 -2.52 32.30 2.25
C GLY A 118 -2.25 31.29 3.37
N ALA A 119 -3.20 31.10 4.30
CA ALA A 119 -3.11 30.12 5.39
C ALA A 119 -4.10 28.97 5.18
#